data_AF-B2TQK5-F1
#
_entry.id   AF-B2TQK5-F1
#
_cell.length_a   1.000
_cell.length_b   1.000
_cell.length_c   1.000
_cell.angle_alpha   90.00
_cell.angle_beta   90.00
_cell.angle_gamma   90.00
#
_symmetry.space_group_name_H-M   'P 1'
#
loop_
_entity.id
_entity.type
_entity.pdbx_description
1 polymer ?
#
loop_
_entity_poly.entity_id
_entity_poly.type
_entity_poly.pdbx_seq_one_letter_code
_entity_poly.pdbx_strand_id
1 'polypeptide(L)'
;MKCPYCNKELDEDNICNNLSCSNYKRKVYETTSFCKNNDSENKSTESINGNSKINIDYLNADISDEEFTSFVGKRKSSYYIEYFNRYKTNNKFISWNWAAFFFGAYWLLYRKLFLMFFLFILITTSIVSLLGPFAAFTGVIISLVLGVFGNNIYIRFVEHKIFSIKDFSSNIAKNISPSLTHNDYIKFLTSKGGTNSFLAFIIILFLNFLMIALLH
;
A
#
# COMPACT_ATOMS: atom_id res chain seq x y z
N MET A 1 -8.95 30.10 -7.14
CA MET A 1 -9.10 29.46 -5.80
C MET A 1 -7.71 29.17 -5.23
N LYS A 2 -7.51 29.13 -3.90
CA LYS A 2 -6.19 28.85 -3.29
C LYS A 2 -6.13 27.40 -2.77
N CYS A 3 -4.98 26.76 -2.95
CA CYS A 3 -4.72 25.40 -2.47
C CYS A 3 -4.71 25.36 -0.92
N PRO A 4 -5.47 24.48 -0.26
CA PRO A 4 -5.52 24.42 1.21
C PRO A 4 -4.24 23.88 1.85
N TYR A 5 -3.38 23.22 1.06
CA TYR A 5 -2.14 22.59 1.54
C TYR A 5 -0.91 23.50 1.45
N CYS A 6 -0.91 24.48 0.55
CA CYS A 6 0.25 25.37 0.35
C CYS A 6 -0.12 26.85 0.17
N ASN A 7 -1.41 27.19 0.21
CA ASN A 7 -1.98 28.53 0.10
C ASN A 7 -1.61 29.32 -1.18
N LYS A 8 -1.11 28.62 -2.22
CA LYS A 8 -0.86 29.17 -3.57
C LYS A 8 -2.10 29.07 -4.45
N GLU A 9 -2.19 29.94 -5.45
CA GLU A 9 -3.28 29.91 -6.43
C GLU A 9 -3.27 28.60 -7.24
N LEU A 10 -4.47 28.08 -7.48
CA LEU A 10 -4.73 26.96 -8.37
C LEU A 10 -4.91 27.48 -9.81
N ASP A 11 -4.66 26.63 -10.80
CA ASP A 11 -5.00 26.94 -12.19
C ASP A 11 -6.51 26.80 -12.48
N GLU A 12 -6.92 27.05 -13.72
CA GLU A 12 -8.32 27.01 -14.17
C GLU A 12 -8.97 25.64 -13.98
N ASP A 13 -8.17 24.57 -13.92
CA ASP A 13 -8.60 23.21 -13.66
C ASP A 13 -8.55 22.84 -12.17
N ASN A 14 -8.34 23.79 -11.26
CA ASN A 14 -8.15 23.56 -9.83
C ASN A 14 -6.92 22.67 -9.49
N ILE A 15 -5.88 22.67 -10.32
CA ILE A 15 -4.66 21.90 -10.11
C ILE A 15 -3.61 22.76 -9.40
N CYS A 16 -2.89 22.18 -8.43
CA CYS A 16 -1.83 22.86 -7.72
C CYS A 16 -0.49 22.74 -8.46
N ASN A 17 0.04 23.87 -8.95
CA ASN A 17 1.32 23.91 -9.68
C ASN A 17 2.54 24.28 -8.80
N ASN A 18 2.38 24.28 -7.47
CA ASN A 18 3.49 24.52 -6.56
C ASN A 18 4.31 23.24 -6.35
N LEU A 19 5.56 23.23 -6.82
CA LEU A 19 6.47 22.08 -6.76
C LEU A 19 6.75 21.57 -5.33
N SER A 20 6.66 22.46 -4.34
CA SER A 20 6.85 22.12 -2.92
C SER A 20 5.56 21.67 -2.23
N CYS A 21 4.43 21.65 -2.93
CA CYS A 21 3.15 21.22 -2.39
C CYS A 21 3.02 19.70 -2.46
N SER A 22 2.48 19.09 -1.40
CA SER A 22 2.14 17.65 -1.40
C SER A 22 1.19 17.28 -2.54
N ASN A 23 0.35 18.21 -3.01
CA ASN A 23 -0.60 18.04 -4.10
C ASN A 23 -0.14 18.61 -5.46
N TYR A 24 1.18 18.69 -5.69
CA TYR A 24 1.72 19.11 -6.99
C TYR A 24 1.13 18.28 -8.15
N LYS A 25 0.58 18.98 -9.16
CA LYS A 25 -0.11 18.41 -10.33
C LYS A 25 -1.32 17.51 -10.00
N ARG A 26 -1.94 17.69 -8.82
CA ARG A 26 -3.20 17.04 -8.45
C ARG A 26 -4.34 18.05 -8.39
N LYS A 27 -5.53 17.60 -8.78
CA LYS A 27 -6.78 18.38 -8.74
C LYS A 27 -7.21 18.53 -7.29
N VAL A 28 -7.45 19.76 -6.85
CA VAL A 28 -7.83 20.11 -5.49
C VAL A 28 -9.34 20.33 -5.47
N TYR A 29 -10.04 19.54 -4.65
CA TYR A 29 -11.48 19.68 -4.43
C TYR A 29 -11.72 20.43 -3.12
N GLU A 30 -12.74 21.29 -3.12
CA GLU A 30 -13.11 22.15 -2.00
C GLU A 30 -13.49 21.30 -0.78
N THR A 31 -12.65 21.28 0.26
CA THR A 31 -12.99 20.62 1.52
C THR A 31 -13.92 21.54 2.29
N THR A 32 -15.22 21.24 2.31
CA THR A 32 -16.12 21.80 3.30
C THR A 32 -15.60 21.42 4.69
N SER A 33 -15.35 22.44 5.49
CA SER A 33 -14.83 22.38 6.85
C SER A 33 -15.61 21.38 7.70
N PHE A 34 -14.94 20.33 8.16
CA PHE A 34 -15.44 19.41 9.17
C PHE A 34 -15.33 20.07 10.55
N CYS A 35 -16.25 20.99 10.87
CA CYS A 35 -16.47 21.42 12.24
C CYS A 35 -17.67 20.66 12.80
N LYS A 36 -17.44 19.93 13.90
CA LYS A 36 -18.44 19.28 14.74
C LYS A 36 -19.57 20.27 15.07
N ASN A 37 -20.81 19.86 14.82
CA ASN A 37 -21.93 20.08 15.72
C ASN A 37 -22.78 18.81 15.71
N ASN A 38 -22.96 18.23 16.90
CA ASN A 38 -24.06 17.31 17.15
C ASN A 38 -25.34 18.13 17.05
N ASP A 39 -26.23 17.77 16.12
CA ASP A 39 -27.67 17.64 16.34
C ASP A 39 -28.32 17.13 15.05
N SER A 40 -28.98 15.98 15.19
CA SER A 40 -30.05 15.39 14.37
C SER A 40 -30.33 15.96 12.96
N GLU A 41 -30.07 15.18 11.92
CA GLU A 41 -31.11 14.51 11.08
C GLU A 41 -30.49 13.87 9.83
N ASN A 42 -30.75 12.57 9.67
CA ASN A 42 -30.75 11.76 8.45
C ASN A 42 -29.97 12.31 7.23
N LYS A 43 -28.69 11.94 7.13
CA LYS A 43 -28.09 11.58 5.84
C LYS A 43 -27.64 10.14 5.92
N SER A 44 -28.49 9.28 5.38
CA SER A 44 -28.16 7.92 4.99
C SER A 44 -26.73 7.85 4.48
N THR A 45 -25.89 7.07 5.15
CA THR A 45 -24.90 6.24 4.44
C THR A 45 -25.66 5.54 3.33
N GLU A 46 -25.64 6.11 2.12
CA GLU A 46 -26.09 5.39 0.93
C GLU A 46 -25.21 4.15 0.84
N SER A 47 -25.77 3.02 1.24
CA SER A 47 -25.18 1.72 0.99
C SER A 47 -24.99 1.61 -0.52
N ILE A 48 -23.74 1.67 -0.98
CA ILE A 48 -23.41 1.41 -2.39
C ILE A 48 -24.03 0.06 -2.71
N ASN A 49 -25.06 0.06 -3.56
CA ASN A 49 -25.66 -1.18 -4.03
C ASN A 49 -24.60 -1.87 -4.88
N GLY A 50 -23.91 -2.87 -4.34
CA GLY A 50 -22.67 -3.39 -4.94
C GLY A 50 -22.81 -3.96 -6.36
N ASN A 51 -24.04 -4.18 -6.84
CA ASN A 51 -24.36 -4.60 -8.20
C ASN A 51 -24.60 -3.43 -9.17
N SER A 52 -24.55 -2.18 -8.71
CA SER A 52 -24.61 -1.02 -9.59
C SER A 52 -23.32 -0.88 -10.38
N LYS A 53 -23.45 -0.31 -11.59
CA LYS A 53 -22.32 0.14 -12.39
C LYS A 53 -21.39 1.02 -11.53
N ILE A 54 -20.08 0.77 -11.62
CA ILE A 54 -19.08 1.49 -10.84
C ILE A 54 -19.05 2.96 -11.25
N ASN A 55 -19.03 3.85 -10.27
CA ASN A 55 -18.85 5.28 -10.51
C ASN A 55 -17.38 5.55 -10.86
N ILE A 56 -17.10 6.15 -12.02
CA ILE A 56 -15.74 6.50 -12.45
C ILE A 56 -15.08 7.48 -11.47
N ASP A 57 -15.84 8.36 -10.84
CA ASP A 57 -15.32 9.30 -9.85
C ASP A 57 -14.76 8.58 -8.62
N TYR A 58 -15.37 7.45 -8.24
CA TYR A 58 -14.86 6.60 -7.16
C TYR A 58 -13.48 6.00 -7.50
N LEU A 59 -13.24 5.67 -8.77
CA LEU A 59 -11.95 5.15 -9.23
C LEU A 59 -10.88 6.25 -9.34
N ASN A 60 -11.28 7.51 -9.48
CA ASN A 60 -10.35 8.64 -9.52
C ASN A 60 -10.10 9.25 -8.13
N ALA A 61 -10.90 8.88 -7.13
CA ALA A 61 -10.75 9.33 -5.75
C ALA A 61 -9.58 8.64 -5.02
N ASP A 62 -9.15 9.25 -3.92
CA ASP A 62 -8.19 8.67 -2.99
C ASP A 62 -8.67 7.30 -2.47
N ILE A 63 -7.71 6.51 -1.97
CA ILE A 63 -7.98 5.15 -1.51
C ILE A 63 -8.89 5.16 -0.28
N SER A 64 -10.03 4.49 -0.38
CA SER A 64 -10.98 4.33 0.73
C SER A 64 -10.53 3.24 1.70
N ASP A 65 -11.06 3.29 2.93
CA ASP A 65 -10.77 2.27 3.94
C ASP A 65 -11.34 0.90 3.54
N GLU A 66 -12.40 0.86 2.72
CA GLU A 66 -12.96 -0.37 2.13
C GLU A 66 -11.97 -0.99 1.13
N GLU A 67 -11.41 -0.19 0.22
CA GLU A 67 -10.43 -0.64 -0.77
C GLU A 67 -9.18 -1.18 -0.08
N PHE A 68 -8.67 -0.42 0.89
CA PHE A 68 -7.52 -0.82 1.69
C PHE A 68 -7.80 -2.12 2.44
N THR A 69 -8.93 -2.23 3.12
CA THR A 69 -9.30 -3.43 3.89
C THR A 69 -9.52 -4.64 3.00
N SER A 70 -10.11 -4.45 1.82
CA SER A 70 -10.34 -5.51 0.84
C SER A 70 -9.02 -6.02 0.28
N PHE A 71 -8.08 -5.12 -0.03
CA PHE A 71 -6.75 -5.49 -0.49
C PHE A 71 -5.91 -6.16 0.61
N VAL A 72 -5.83 -5.60 1.83
CA VAL A 72 -5.00 -6.18 2.90
C VAL A 72 -5.60 -7.47 3.46
N GLY A 73 -6.93 -7.57 3.44
CA GLY A 73 -7.73 -8.66 4.00
C GLY A 73 -8.25 -8.34 5.41
N LYS A 74 -9.54 -8.64 5.64
CA LYS A 74 -10.30 -8.27 6.85
C LYS A 74 -9.63 -8.60 8.18
N ARG A 75 -8.92 -9.73 8.27
CA ARG A 75 -8.26 -10.15 9.53
C ARG A 75 -7.03 -9.31 9.89
N LYS A 76 -6.40 -8.68 8.90
CA LYS A 76 -5.12 -7.97 9.05
C LYS A 76 -5.28 -6.47 8.93
N SER A 77 -6.37 -6.02 8.33
CA SER A 77 -6.67 -4.61 8.16
C SER A 77 -6.71 -3.88 9.50
N SER A 78 -7.19 -4.49 10.58
CA SER A 78 -7.21 -3.89 11.92
C SER A 78 -5.84 -3.38 12.39
N TYR A 79 -4.76 -4.12 12.10
CA TYR A 79 -3.40 -3.68 12.41
C TYR A 79 -2.92 -2.62 11.42
N TYR A 80 -3.17 -2.81 10.12
CA TYR A 80 -2.57 -1.98 9.08
C TYR A 80 -3.32 -0.66 8.80
N ILE A 81 -4.59 -0.55 9.19
CA ILE A 81 -5.43 0.62 8.94
C ILE A 81 -4.91 1.85 9.68
N GLU A 82 -4.35 1.68 10.88
CA GLU A 82 -3.76 2.78 11.64
C GLU A 82 -2.54 3.36 10.89
N TYR A 83 -1.65 2.49 10.40
CA TYR A 83 -0.49 2.92 9.62
C TYR A 83 -0.90 3.53 8.27
N PHE A 84 -1.97 3.04 7.66
CA PHE A 84 -2.54 3.64 6.46
C PHE A 84 -3.05 5.06 6.73
N ASN A 85 -3.79 5.27 7.83
CA ASN A 85 -4.24 6.59 8.24
C ASN A 85 -3.08 7.55 8.53
N ARG A 86 -2.03 7.07 9.21
CA ARG A 86 -0.79 7.84 9.39
C ARG A 86 -0.16 8.21 8.05
N TYR A 87 -0.07 7.25 7.13
CA TYR A 87 0.49 7.44 5.79
C TYR A 87 -0.27 8.49 4.97
N LYS A 88 -1.62 8.50 5.05
CA LYS A 88 -2.47 9.53 4.40
C LYS A 88 -2.11 10.95 4.86
N THR A 89 -1.74 11.12 6.13
CA THR A 89 -1.31 12.42 6.69
C THR A 89 0.17 12.74 6.42
N ASN A 90 1.04 11.73 6.52
CA ASN A 90 2.47 11.85 6.31
C ASN A 90 3.01 10.53 5.72
N ASN A 91 3.39 10.57 4.44
CA ASN A 91 3.92 9.42 3.72
C ASN A 91 5.30 8.95 4.21
N LYS A 92 5.99 9.76 5.03
CA LYS A 92 7.28 9.44 5.66
C LYS A 92 7.09 9.30 7.17
N PHE A 93 6.56 8.16 7.58
CA PHE A 93 6.44 7.80 8.99
C PHE A 93 7.37 6.65 9.34
N ILE A 94 7.76 6.58 10.61
CA ILE A 94 8.55 5.51 11.20
C ILE A 94 7.66 4.72 12.15
N SER A 95 7.73 3.39 12.11
CA SER A 95 7.11 2.55 13.13
C SER A 95 7.76 1.18 13.22
N TRP A 96 7.74 0.60 14.42
CA TRP A 96 8.37 -0.70 14.65
C TRP A 96 7.52 -1.86 14.12
N ASN A 97 8.17 -2.79 13.42
CA ASN A 97 7.58 -4.01 12.89
C ASN A 97 8.43 -5.22 13.32
N TRP A 98 7.94 -5.94 14.33
CA TRP A 98 8.58 -7.13 14.87
C TRP A 98 8.80 -8.23 13.83
N ALA A 99 7.84 -8.45 12.93
CA ALA A 99 7.92 -9.50 11.94
C ALA A 99 8.97 -9.19 10.86
N ALA A 100 9.07 -7.93 10.42
CA ALA A 100 10.08 -7.50 9.47
C ALA A 100 11.50 -7.53 10.07
N PHE A 101 11.62 -7.25 11.37
CA PHE A 101 12.89 -7.33 12.09
C PHE A 101 13.43 -8.76 12.19
N PHE A 102 12.66 -9.68 12.78
CA PHE A 102 13.13 -11.06 12.99
C PHE A 102 13.07 -11.93 11.73
N PHE A 103 12.11 -11.64 10.85
CA PHE A 103 11.78 -12.51 9.72
C PHE A 103 11.78 -11.73 8.40
N GLY A 104 12.77 -10.86 8.16
CA GLY A 104 12.79 -9.94 7.01
C GLY A 104 12.43 -10.57 5.66
N ALA A 105 13.19 -11.57 5.20
CA ALA A 105 12.91 -12.27 3.94
C ALA A 105 11.52 -12.94 3.93
N TYR A 106 11.16 -13.62 5.02
CA TYR A 106 9.86 -14.27 5.15
C TYR A 106 8.71 -13.29 5.12
N TRP A 107 8.83 -12.18 5.84
CA TRP A 107 7.83 -11.13 5.94
C TRP A 107 7.62 -10.45 4.58
N LEU A 108 8.70 -10.14 3.85
CA LEU A 108 8.61 -9.59 2.49
C LEU A 108 7.84 -10.54 1.56
N LEU A 109 8.22 -11.82 1.54
CA LEU A 109 7.60 -12.82 0.68
C LEU A 109 6.13 -13.07 1.05
N TYR A 110 5.85 -13.23 2.34
CA TYR A 110 4.52 -13.42 2.90
C TYR A 110 3.53 -12.31 2.52
N ARG A 111 4.02 -11.06 2.48
CA ARG A 111 3.27 -9.86 2.12
C ARG A 111 3.27 -9.56 0.62
N LYS A 112 3.77 -10.49 -0.21
CA LYS A 112 3.86 -10.39 -1.68
C LYS A 112 4.76 -9.27 -2.18
N LEU A 113 5.74 -8.83 -1.38
CA LEU A 113 6.76 -7.85 -1.75
C LEU A 113 7.90 -8.53 -2.54
N PHE A 114 7.58 -9.22 -3.63
CA PHE A 114 8.53 -10.10 -4.34
C PHE A 114 9.78 -9.37 -4.84
N LEU A 115 9.63 -8.16 -5.39
CA LEU A 115 10.78 -7.38 -5.88
C LEU A 115 11.75 -7.05 -4.73
N MET A 116 11.22 -6.60 -3.59
CA MET A 116 12.03 -6.29 -2.41
C MET A 116 12.62 -7.55 -1.79
N PHE A 117 11.92 -8.68 -1.84
CA PHE A 117 12.44 -9.97 -1.43
C PHE A 117 13.67 -10.38 -2.24
N PHE A 118 13.60 -10.32 -3.58
CA PHE A 118 14.76 -10.66 -4.42
C PHE A 118 15.92 -9.70 -4.22
N LEU A 119 15.66 -8.39 -4.09
CA LEU A 119 16.69 -7.40 -3.75
C LEU A 119 17.31 -7.69 -2.38
N PHE A 120 16.50 -8.03 -1.38
CA PHE A 120 16.99 -8.40 -0.05
C PHE A 120 17.91 -9.62 -0.11
N ILE A 121 17.51 -10.68 -0.79
CA ILE A 121 18.34 -11.88 -0.97
C ILE A 121 19.63 -11.53 -1.70
N LEU A 122 19.55 -10.80 -2.82
CA LEU A 122 20.72 -10.40 -3.60
C LEU A 122 21.71 -9.57 -2.77
N ILE A 123 21.23 -8.58 -2.01
CA ILE A 123 22.08 -7.72 -1.18
C ILE A 123 22.72 -8.53 -0.05
N THR A 124 21.93 -9.33 0.66
CA THR A 124 22.43 -10.10 1.80
C THR A 124 23.44 -11.17 1.38
N THR A 125 23.20 -11.90 0.27
CA THR A 125 24.16 -12.89 -0.23
C THR A 125 25.44 -12.22 -0.75
N SER A 126 25.32 -11.08 -1.46
CA SER A 126 26.49 -10.34 -1.94
C SER A 126 27.38 -9.85 -0.79
N ILE A 127 26.76 -9.38 0.30
CA ILE A 127 27.47 -8.94 1.50
C ILE A 127 28.18 -10.11 2.19
N VAL A 128 27.52 -11.26 2.33
CA VAL A 128 28.12 -12.46 2.92
C VAL A 128 29.34 -12.91 2.11
N SER A 129 29.23 -12.95 0.79
CA SER A 129 30.32 -13.34 -0.10
C SER A 129 31.52 -12.38 -0.04
N LEU A 130 31.28 -11.08 0.21
CA LEU A 130 32.34 -10.06 0.23
C LEU A 130 33.02 -9.91 1.60
N LEU A 131 32.24 -9.91 2.69
CA LEU A 131 32.71 -9.57 4.04
C LEU A 131 32.93 -10.78 4.95
N GLY A 132 32.50 -11.98 4.52
CA GLY A 132 32.67 -13.22 5.28
C GLY A 132 32.11 -13.09 6.72
N PRO A 133 32.89 -13.41 7.77
CA PRO A 133 32.42 -13.35 9.16
C PRO A 133 31.92 -11.97 9.61
N PHE A 134 32.43 -10.88 9.03
CA PHE A 134 32.00 -9.51 9.37
C PHE A 134 30.58 -9.18 8.85
N ALA A 135 30.03 -10.00 7.95
CA ALA A 135 28.68 -9.85 7.42
C ALA A 135 27.60 -9.93 8.53
N ALA A 136 27.86 -10.63 9.64
CA ALA A 136 26.90 -10.76 10.74
C ALA A 136 26.45 -9.39 11.30
N PHE A 137 27.36 -8.42 11.43
CA PHE A 137 27.04 -7.07 11.90
C PHE A 137 26.13 -6.33 10.91
N THR A 138 26.36 -6.49 9.62
CA THR A 138 25.54 -5.86 8.58
C THR A 138 24.12 -6.44 8.53
N GLY A 139 23.96 -7.73 8.82
CA GLY A 139 22.65 -8.39 8.89
C GLY A 139 21.76 -7.79 9.99
N VAL A 140 22.33 -7.45 11.14
CA VAL A 140 21.61 -6.76 12.23
C VAL A 140 21.15 -5.38 11.81
N ILE A 141 22.02 -4.61 11.13
CA ILE A 141 21.69 -3.27 10.63
C ILE A 141 20.54 -3.34 9.62
N ILE A 142 20.61 -4.26 8.65
CA ILE A 142 19.54 -4.46 7.66
C ILE A 142 18.23 -4.84 8.35
N SER A 143 18.29 -5.72 9.36
CA SER A 143 17.12 -6.14 10.13
C SER A 143 16.50 -4.97 10.90
N LEU A 144 17.32 -4.10 11.51
CA LEU A 144 16.86 -2.87 12.17
C LEU A 144 16.18 -1.93 11.18
N VAL A 145 16.76 -1.71 10.00
CA VAL A 145 16.15 -0.88 8.95
C VAL A 145 14.79 -1.45 8.53
N LEU A 146 14.69 -2.77 8.30
CA LEU A 146 13.41 -3.41 8.01
C LEU A 146 12.42 -3.33 9.17
N GLY A 147 12.89 -3.44 10.41
CA GLY A 147 12.06 -3.27 11.61
C GLY A 147 11.46 -1.87 11.71
N VAL A 148 12.27 -0.84 11.46
CA VAL A 148 11.88 0.59 11.57
C VAL A 148 11.00 1.06 10.40
N PHE A 149 11.24 0.53 9.19
CA PHE A 149 10.57 0.99 7.98
C PHE A 149 9.58 -0.01 7.38
N GLY A 150 9.48 -1.24 7.91
CA GLY A 150 8.69 -2.32 7.32
C GLY A 150 7.22 -1.95 7.14
N ASN A 151 6.59 -1.32 8.13
CA ASN A 151 5.19 -0.88 7.99
C ASN A 151 5.03 0.19 6.92
N ASN A 152 5.93 1.18 6.85
CA ASN A 152 5.89 2.22 5.82
C ASN A 152 6.07 1.63 4.42
N ILE A 153 7.06 0.76 4.26
CA ILE A 153 7.33 0.02 3.01
C ILE A 153 6.08 -0.72 2.55
N TYR A 154 5.43 -1.45 3.46
CA TYR A 154 4.23 -2.23 3.11
C TYR A 154 3.07 -1.32 2.70
N ILE A 155 2.79 -0.25 3.45
CA ILE A 155 1.67 0.65 3.13
C ILE A 155 1.87 1.33 1.78
N ARG A 156 3.09 1.80 1.50
CA ARG A 156 3.43 2.39 0.21
C ARG A 156 3.25 1.39 -0.95
N PHE A 157 3.63 0.13 -0.75
CA PHE A 157 3.37 -0.91 -1.73
C PHE A 157 1.87 -1.14 -1.97
N VAL A 158 1.07 -1.21 -0.90
CA VAL A 158 -0.39 -1.36 -0.99
C VAL A 158 -0.99 -0.20 -1.76
N GLU A 159 -0.61 1.04 -1.43
CA GLU A 159 -1.07 2.24 -2.11
C GLU A 159 -0.80 2.16 -3.62
N HIS A 160 0.45 1.93 -4.03
CA HIS A 160 0.81 1.83 -5.44
C HIS A 160 0.06 0.71 -6.16
N LYS A 161 -0.18 -0.43 -5.50
CA LYS A 161 -0.94 -1.53 -6.10
C LYS A 161 -2.43 -1.22 -6.24
N ILE A 162 -3.05 -0.57 -5.25
CA ILE A 162 -4.45 -0.17 -5.34
C ILE A 162 -4.63 0.88 -6.44
N PHE A 163 -3.75 1.90 -6.53
CA PHE A 163 -3.83 2.89 -7.61
C PHE A 163 -3.66 2.25 -8.99
N SER A 164 -2.69 1.35 -9.16
CA SER A 164 -2.54 0.62 -10.43
C SER A 164 -3.79 -0.19 -10.79
N ILE A 165 -4.48 -0.75 -9.80
CA ILE A 165 -5.76 -1.45 -10.01
C ILE A 165 -6.89 -0.47 -10.33
N LYS A 166 -6.97 0.69 -9.66
CA LYS A 166 -7.91 1.77 -9.99
C LYS A 166 -7.76 2.25 -11.42
N ASP A 167 -6.54 2.55 -11.85
CA ASP A 167 -6.23 2.99 -13.22
C ASP A 167 -6.64 1.93 -14.25
N PHE A 168 -6.32 0.66 -13.98
CA PHE A 168 -6.72 -0.46 -14.82
C PHE A 168 -8.25 -0.60 -14.90
N SER A 169 -8.95 -0.56 -13.77
CA SER A 169 -10.40 -0.66 -13.70
C SER A 169 -11.12 0.54 -14.33
N SER A 170 -10.57 1.75 -14.21
CA SER A 170 -11.09 2.97 -14.85
C SER A 170 -10.99 2.86 -16.36
N ASN A 171 -9.86 2.37 -16.88
CA ASN A 171 -9.69 2.11 -18.30
C ASN A 171 -10.63 1.02 -18.82
N ILE A 172 -10.85 -0.06 -18.07
CA ILE A 172 -11.82 -1.10 -18.41
C ILE A 172 -13.23 -0.52 -18.46
N ALA A 173 -13.63 0.21 -17.42
CA ALA A 173 -14.98 0.76 -17.32
C ALA A 173 -15.30 1.78 -18.41
N LYS A 174 -14.29 2.52 -18.91
CA LYS A 174 -14.46 3.48 -20.01
C LYS A 174 -14.47 2.83 -21.39
N ASN A 175 -13.57 1.88 -21.65
CA ASN A 175 -13.27 1.44 -23.02
C ASN A 175 -13.67 0.00 -23.36
N ILE A 176 -13.83 -0.88 -22.35
CA ILE A 176 -13.94 -2.33 -22.58
C ILE A 176 -15.27 -2.87 -22.06
N SER A 177 -15.60 -2.58 -20.80
CA SER A 177 -16.80 -3.10 -20.14
C SER A 177 -17.46 -1.98 -19.33
N PRO A 178 -18.39 -1.23 -19.96
CA PRO A 178 -19.13 -0.15 -19.29
C PRO A 178 -20.06 -0.63 -18.18
N SER A 179 -20.23 -1.94 -17.99
CA SER A 179 -21.06 -2.55 -16.96
C SER A 179 -20.26 -3.06 -15.75
N LEU A 180 -18.96 -2.74 -15.65
CA LEU A 180 -18.14 -3.11 -14.49
C LEU A 180 -18.83 -2.64 -13.19
N THR A 181 -19.05 -3.56 -12.25
CA THR A 181 -19.72 -3.24 -10.97
C THR A 181 -18.71 -2.93 -9.87
N HIS A 182 -19.19 -2.24 -8.82
CA HIS A 182 -18.39 -2.03 -7.60
C HIS A 182 -17.94 -3.37 -6.98
N ASN A 183 -18.82 -4.36 -6.93
CA ASN A 183 -18.50 -5.69 -6.40
C ASN A 183 -17.39 -6.39 -7.18
N ASP A 184 -17.38 -6.28 -8.51
CA ASP A 184 -16.34 -6.90 -9.34
C ASP A 184 -14.98 -6.25 -9.08
N TYR A 185 -14.96 -4.92 -8.94
CA TYR A 185 -13.77 -4.17 -8.57
C TYR A 185 -13.23 -4.59 -7.19
N ILE A 186 -14.09 -4.62 -6.16
CA ILE A 186 -13.70 -5.03 -4.80
C ILE A 186 -13.23 -6.49 -4.75
N LYS A 187 -13.88 -7.39 -5.51
CA LYS A 187 -13.42 -8.78 -5.69
C LYS A 187 -12.04 -8.84 -6.34
N PHE A 188 -11.79 -8.02 -7.35
CA PHE A 188 -10.49 -7.95 -8.03
C PHE A 188 -9.39 -7.47 -7.08
N LEU A 189 -9.63 -6.42 -6.29
CA LEU A 189 -8.72 -5.97 -5.22
C LEU A 189 -8.40 -7.11 -4.25
N THR A 190 -9.43 -7.80 -3.77
CA THR A 190 -9.30 -8.92 -2.81
C THR A 190 -8.47 -10.06 -3.41
N SER A 191 -8.62 -10.35 -4.70
CA SER A 191 -7.90 -11.43 -5.39
C SER A 191 -6.38 -11.14 -5.53
N LYS A 192 -6.01 -9.87 -5.72
CA LYS A 192 -4.61 -9.45 -5.89
C LYS A 192 -3.92 -9.26 -4.54
N GLY A 193 -4.66 -8.77 -3.55
CA GLY A 193 -4.21 -8.54 -2.19
C GLY A 193 -4.04 -9.81 -1.35
N GLY A 194 -4.17 -9.65 -0.04
CA GLY A 194 -4.02 -10.71 0.95
C GLY A 194 -2.59 -11.22 1.08
N THR A 195 -2.47 -12.44 1.58
CA THR A 195 -1.18 -13.11 1.83
C THR A 195 -1.25 -14.56 1.43
N ASN A 196 -0.12 -15.16 1.09
CA ASN A 196 -0.03 -16.61 0.87
C ASN A 196 1.01 -17.22 1.81
N SER A 197 0.58 -17.59 3.03
CA SER A 197 1.48 -18.16 4.06
C SER A 197 2.13 -19.45 3.60
N PHE A 198 1.36 -20.31 2.92
CA PHE A 198 1.82 -21.63 2.50
C PHE A 198 2.90 -21.52 1.42
N LEU A 199 2.66 -20.71 0.38
CA LEU A 199 3.64 -20.48 -0.67
C LEU A 199 4.93 -19.85 -0.12
N ALA A 200 4.80 -18.88 0.78
CA ALA A 200 5.97 -18.24 1.41
C ALA A 200 6.82 -19.26 2.19
N PHE A 201 6.17 -20.13 2.97
CA PHE A 201 6.86 -21.18 3.72
C PHE A 201 7.61 -22.17 2.81
N ILE A 202 6.96 -22.67 1.76
CA ILE A 202 7.56 -23.63 0.83
C ILE A 202 8.77 -23.04 0.11
N ILE A 203 8.67 -21.80 -0.40
CA ILE A 203 9.78 -21.13 -1.08
C ILE A 203 10.97 -20.97 -0.14
N ILE A 204 10.73 -20.61 1.12
CA ILE A 204 11.81 -20.37 2.08
C ILE A 204 12.47 -21.67 2.52
N LEU A 205 11.69 -22.74 2.72
CA LEU A 205 12.24 -24.06 3.01
C LEU A 205 13.12 -24.54 1.85
N PHE A 206 12.66 -24.38 0.61
CA PHE A 206 13.44 -24.72 -0.59
C PHE A 206 14.74 -23.91 -0.70
N LEU A 207 14.70 -22.61 -0.44
CA LEU A 207 15.90 -21.75 -0.48
C LEU A 207 16.92 -22.13 0.60
N ASN A 208 16.48 -22.48 1.80
CA ASN A 208 17.38 -22.96 2.86
C ASN A 208 18.01 -24.30 2.47
N PHE A 209 17.23 -25.23 1.91
CA PHE A 209 17.75 -26.50 1.42
C PHE A 209 18.80 -26.31 0.33
N LEU A 210 18.52 -25.45 -0.66
CA LEU A 210 19.46 -25.13 -1.74
C LEU A 210 20.77 -24.51 -1.21
N MET A 211 20.67 -23.59 -0.24
CA MET A 211 21.85 -22.98 0.39
C MET A 211 22.73 -24.02 1.09
N ILE A 212 22.12 -24.96 1.83
CA ILE A 212 22.87 -26.03 2.51
C ILE A 212 23.54 -26.94 1.47
N ALA A 213 22.84 -27.30 0.40
CA ALA A 213 23.36 -28.15 -0.67
C ALA A 213 24.49 -27.50 -1.50
N LEU A 214 24.58 -26.17 -1.52
CA LEU A 214 25.67 -25.43 -2.20
C LEU A 214 26.88 -25.19 -1.29
N LEU A 215 26.70 -25.31 0.03
CA LEU A 215 27.76 -25.18 1.02
C LEU A 215 28.45 -26.51 1.36
N HIS A 216 27.89 -27.64 0.90
CA HIS A 216 28.39 -29.00 1.08
C HIS A 216 28.77 -29.63 -0.26
#